data_AF-A0A8B8BXS3-F1
#
_entry.id   AF-A0A8B8BXS3-F1
#
_cell.length_a   1.000
_cell.length_b   1.000
_cell.length_c   1.000
_cell.angle_alpha   90.00
_cell.angle_beta   90.00
_cell.angle_gamma   90.00
#
_symmetry.space_group_name_H-M   'P 1'
#
loop_
_entity.id
_entity.type
_entity.pdbx_description
1 polymer ?
#
loop_
_entity_poly.entity_id
_entity_poly.type
_entity_poly.pdbx_seq_one_letter_code
_entity_poly.pdbx_strand_id
1 'polypeptide(L)'
;MDVTTPWSDDDTTPGDIHIALLHYLRTHFNKDNNPDMVDSWILAMTEYRPLVPQIWSWMDDIRFLQSNGHLGIGKYSVLKKIVRRCSKPLAEMVDRASKEIQAMQSGRNGPLLEIENNGSDSVEPGSGSNGK
;
A
#
# COMPACT_ATOMS: atom_id res chain seq x y z
N MET A 1 11.32 -2.59 -17.57
CA MET A 1 11.94 -1.90 -16.42
C MET A 1 11.05 -2.20 -15.23
N ASP A 2 11.56 -2.98 -14.28
CA ASP A 2 10.85 -3.26 -13.03
C ASP A 2 10.59 -1.93 -12.32
N VAL A 3 9.32 -1.62 -12.07
CA VAL A 3 8.95 -0.48 -11.22
C VAL A 3 9.14 -0.97 -9.80
N THR A 4 10.32 -0.75 -9.24
CA THR A 4 10.65 -1.01 -7.84
C THR A 4 9.64 -0.25 -6.96
N THR A 5 8.90 -0.99 -6.14
CA THR A 5 8.03 -0.40 -5.12
C THR A 5 8.89 0.28 -4.06
N PRO A 6 8.41 1.39 -3.45
CA PRO A 6 9.17 2.05 -2.40
C PRO A 6 9.11 1.31 -1.05
N TRP A 7 8.25 0.28 -0.95
CA TRP A 7 8.22 -0.64 0.17
C TRP A 7 8.96 -1.94 -0.18
N SER A 8 9.65 -2.49 0.81
CA SER A 8 10.41 -3.74 0.79
C SER A 8 9.48 -4.94 1.03
N ASP A 9 9.96 -6.15 0.73
CA ASP A 9 9.30 -7.40 1.14
C ASP A 9 9.14 -7.50 2.69
N ASP A 10 9.96 -6.75 3.43
CA ASP A 10 9.90 -6.64 4.89
C ASP A 10 8.78 -5.72 5.41
N ASP A 11 8.16 -4.90 4.54
CA ASP A 11 7.03 -4.04 4.90
C ASP A 11 5.74 -4.87 5.00
N THR A 12 5.64 -5.62 6.10
CA THR A 12 4.64 -6.67 6.30
C THR A 12 3.27 -6.16 6.74
N THR A 13 3.14 -4.87 7.10
CA THR A 13 1.86 -4.31 7.54
C THR A 13 1.33 -3.22 6.59
N PRO A 14 -0.01 -3.04 6.53
CA PRO A 14 -0.59 -1.91 5.82
C PRO A 14 -0.07 -0.54 6.30
N GLY A 15 0.35 -0.44 7.56
CA GLY A 15 0.94 0.77 8.13
C GLY A 15 2.32 1.08 7.55
N ASP A 16 3.15 0.06 7.36
CA ASP A 16 4.50 0.21 6.80
C ASP A 16 4.43 0.67 5.35
N ILE A 17 3.60 0.01 4.53
CA ILE A 17 3.33 0.44 3.15
C ILE A 17 2.81 1.88 3.10
N HIS A 18 1.92 2.26 4.02
CA HIS A 18 1.39 3.62 4.10
C HIS A 18 2.50 4.65 4.36
N ILE A 19 3.35 4.40 5.35
CA ILE A 19 4.46 5.28 5.71
C ILE A 19 5.47 5.36 4.57
N ALA A 20 5.88 4.22 4.01
CA ALA A 20 6.82 4.14 2.89
C ALA A 20 6.33 4.90 1.66
N LEU A 21 5.05 4.77 1.30
CA LEU A 21 4.44 5.53 0.21
C LEU A 21 4.53 7.04 0.44
N LEU A 22 4.12 7.53 1.63
CA LEU A 22 4.16 8.96 1.93
C LEU A 22 5.59 9.50 1.97
N HIS A 23 6.53 8.71 2.49
CA HIS A 23 7.94 9.07 2.50
C HIS A 23 8.52 9.16 1.10
N TYR A 24 8.21 8.19 0.24
CA TYR A 24 8.65 8.22 -1.14
C TYR A 24 8.04 9.38 -1.91
N LEU A 25 6.73 9.64 -1.79
CA LEU A 25 6.13 10.79 -2.47
C LEU A 25 6.80 12.11 -2.02
N ARG A 26 7.10 12.26 -0.74
CA ARG A 26 7.79 13.44 -0.19
C ARG A 26 9.13 13.73 -0.89
N THR A 27 9.87 12.71 -1.31
CA THR A 27 11.17 12.95 -1.98
C THR A 27 11.02 13.56 -3.38
N HIS A 28 9.86 13.38 -4.02
CA HIS A 28 9.53 13.97 -5.33
C HIS A 28 8.93 15.37 -5.22
N PHE A 29 8.19 15.65 -4.13
CA PHE A 29 7.63 16.97 -3.85
C PHE A 29 8.60 17.82 -3.02
N ASN A 30 9.69 18.25 -3.65
CA ASN A 30 10.68 19.16 -3.06
C ASN A 30 10.76 20.44 -3.90
N LYS A 31 10.51 21.60 -3.29
CA LYS A 31 10.46 22.89 -3.99
C LYS A 31 11.82 23.33 -4.55
N ASP A 32 12.91 22.94 -3.89
CA ASP A 32 14.26 23.31 -4.33
C ASP A 32 14.72 22.50 -5.56
N ASN A 33 14.22 21.27 -5.69
CA ASN A 33 14.63 20.35 -6.74
C ASN A 33 13.59 20.22 -7.88
N ASN A 34 12.31 20.41 -7.57
CA ASN A 34 11.20 20.18 -8.50
C ASN A 34 10.03 21.15 -8.23
N PRO A 35 10.23 22.46 -8.47
CA PRO A 35 9.23 23.49 -8.17
C PRO A 35 7.93 23.29 -8.95
N ASP A 36 8.00 22.90 -10.23
CA ASP A 36 6.81 22.69 -11.06
C ASP A 36 5.90 21.56 -10.54
N MET A 37 6.51 20.50 -9.99
CA MET A 37 5.76 19.39 -9.38
C MET A 37 5.09 19.82 -8.08
N VAL A 38 5.75 20.68 -7.29
CA VAL A 38 5.18 21.27 -6.07
C VAL A 38 4.05 22.24 -6.41
N ASP A 39 4.20 23.09 -7.43
CA ASP A 39 3.15 24.03 -7.86
C ASP A 39 1.93 23.28 -8.39
N SER A 40 2.14 22.20 -9.16
CA SER A 40 1.08 21.30 -9.62
C SER A 40 0.34 20.63 -8.45
N TRP A 41 1.07 20.23 -7.41
CA TRP A 41 0.50 19.68 -6.18
C TRP A 41 -0.36 20.72 -5.45
N ILE A 42 0.16 21.93 -5.25
CA ILE A 42 -0.55 23.03 -4.58
C ILE A 42 -1.85 23.33 -5.32
N LEU A 43 -1.79 23.46 -6.65
CA LEU A 43 -2.97 23.72 -7.46
C LEU A 43 -3.99 22.58 -7.33
N ALA A 44 -3.56 21.32 -7.41
CA ALA A 44 -4.45 20.17 -7.22
C ALA A 44 -5.06 20.11 -5.81
N MET A 45 -4.32 20.54 -4.78
CA MET A 45 -4.81 20.63 -3.40
C MET A 45 -5.91 21.68 -3.22
N THR A 46 -5.96 22.73 -4.05
CA THR A 46 -6.99 23.77 -3.95
C THR A 46 -8.42 23.27 -4.16
N GLU A 47 -8.59 22.10 -4.80
CA GLU A 47 -9.89 21.44 -4.95
C GLU A 47 -10.43 20.88 -3.63
N TYR A 48 -9.55 20.63 -2.66
CA TYR A 48 -9.90 20.06 -1.35
C TYR A 48 -9.71 21.06 -0.22
N ARG A 49 -8.79 22.02 -0.38
CA ARG A 49 -8.51 23.09 0.57
C ARG A 49 -8.68 24.44 -0.15
N PRO A 50 -9.73 25.22 0.14
CA PRO A 50 -10.04 26.44 -0.62
C PRO A 50 -8.99 27.56 -0.48
N LEU A 51 -8.01 27.42 0.41
CA LEU A 51 -6.96 28.42 0.63
C LEU A 51 -5.58 27.83 0.32
N VAL A 52 -4.87 28.48 -0.59
CA VAL A 52 -3.44 28.24 -0.83
C VAL A 52 -2.66 28.76 0.38
N PRO A 53 -1.81 27.93 1.02
CA PRO A 53 -1.00 28.40 2.14
C PRO A 53 0.04 29.43 1.65
N GLN A 54 0.30 30.46 2.46
CA GLN A 54 1.37 31.43 2.15
C GLN A 54 2.75 30.76 2.11
N ILE A 55 2.95 29.72 2.93
CA ILE A 55 4.13 28.87 2.93
C ILE A 55 3.66 27.43 2.77
N TRP A 56 4.04 26.79 1.67
CA TRP A 56 3.68 25.41 1.42
C TRP A 56 4.49 24.44 2.29
N SER A 57 3.83 23.38 2.75
CA SER A 57 4.41 22.34 3.60
C SER A 57 3.74 21.01 3.28
N TRP A 58 4.55 20.04 2.82
CA TRP A 58 4.09 18.66 2.58
C TRP A 58 3.38 18.07 3.80
N MET A 59 3.95 18.25 4.99
CA MET A 59 3.41 17.68 6.22
C MET A 59 2.04 18.26 6.58
N ASP A 60 1.82 19.56 6.31
CA ASP A 60 0.54 20.20 6.62
C ASP A 60 -0.54 19.77 5.63
N ASP A 61 -0.21 19.57 4.36
CA ASP A 61 -1.15 19.03 3.37
C ASP A 61 -1.51 17.57 3.68
N ILE A 62 -0.54 16.73 4.05
CA ILE A 62 -0.82 15.35 4.47
C ILE A 62 -1.70 15.34 5.73
N ARG A 63 -1.41 16.18 6.73
CA ARG A 63 -2.23 16.30 7.94
C ARG A 63 -3.65 16.79 7.61
N PHE A 64 -3.78 17.74 6.69
CA PHE A 64 -5.07 18.23 6.23
C PHE A 64 -5.89 17.09 5.60
N LEU A 65 -5.29 16.32 4.68
CA LEU A 65 -5.97 15.21 4.03
C LEU A 65 -6.37 14.13 5.05
N GLN A 66 -5.53 13.83 6.04
CA GLN A 66 -5.84 12.86 7.11
C GLN A 66 -6.99 13.35 8.00
N SER A 67 -6.93 14.61 8.45
CA SER A 67 -7.92 15.18 9.38
C SER A 67 -9.31 15.32 8.75
N ASN A 68 -9.38 15.44 7.43
CA ASN A 68 -10.64 15.51 6.68
C ASN A 68 -11.09 14.14 6.12
N GLY A 69 -10.43 13.04 6.51
CA GLY A 69 -10.80 11.70 6.07
C GLY A 69 -10.52 11.40 4.60
N HIS A 70 -9.78 12.27 3.91
CA HIS A 70 -9.38 12.11 2.51
C HIS A 70 -8.16 11.20 2.35
N LEU A 71 -7.41 10.96 3.43
CA LEU A 71 -6.23 10.10 3.45
C LEU A 71 -6.20 9.24 4.71
N GLY A 72 -5.92 7.95 4.54
CA GLY A 72 -5.68 6.99 5.61
C GLY A 72 -5.10 5.71 5.05
N ILE A 73 -4.74 4.76 5.91
CA ILE A 73 -4.19 3.46 5.49
C ILE A 73 -5.17 2.77 4.52
N GLY A 74 -4.72 2.53 3.29
CA GLY A 74 -5.53 1.96 2.20
C GLY A 74 -6.61 2.90 1.61
N LYS A 75 -6.74 4.13 2.12
CA LYS A 75 -7.69 5.15 1.62
C LYS A 75 -6.92 6.21 0.84
N TYR A 76 -6.64 5.91 -0.44
CA TYR A 76 -5.79 6.74 -1.29
C TYR A 76 -6.49 7.36 -2.50
N SER A 77 -7.81 7.31 -2.58
CA SER A 77 -8.56 7.80 -3.76
C SER A 77 -8.31 9.29 -4.05
N VAL A 78 -8.34 10.14 -3.02
CA VAL A 78 -8.07 11.57 -3.14
C VAL A 78 -6.58 11.83 -3.40
N LEU A 79 -5.69 11.19 -2.63
CA LEU A 79 -4.24 11.28 -2.83
C LEU A 79 -3.85 10.93 -4.27
N LYS A 80 -4.39 9.83 -4.82
CA LYS A 80 -4.19 9.41 -6.21
C LYS A 80 -4.64 10.48 -7.20
N LYS A 81 -5.80 11.10 -7.00
CA LYS A 81 -6.30 12.17 -7.90
C LYS A 81 -5.37 13.38 -7.90
N ILE A 82 -4.87 13.79 -6.74
CA ILE A 82 -3.93 14.92 -6.60
C ILE A 82 -2.60 14.57 -7.29
N VAL A 83 -2.00 13.42 -6.92
CA VAL A 83 -0.73 12.96 -7.47
C VAL A 83 -0.82 12.75 -8.99
N ARG A 84 -1.96 12.31 -9.53
CA ARG A 84 -2.17 12.13 -10.97
C ARG A 84 -2.02 13.42 -11.77
N ARG A 85 -2.32 14.58 -11.18
CA ARG A 85 -2.10 15.88 -11.81
C ARG A 85 -0.63 16.30 -11.84
N CYS A 86 0.17 15.73 -10.95
CA CYS A 86 1.59 16.02 -10.81
C CYS A 86 2.44 15.03 -11.63
N SER A 87 2.10 13.74 -11.57
CA SER A 87 2.85 12.66 -12.20
C SER A 87 2.00 11.40 -12.36
N LYS A 88 1.90 10.91 -13.60
CA LYS A 88 1.22 9.65 -13.92
C LYS A 88 1.90 8.44 -13.24
N PRO A 89 3.23 8.25 -13.33
CA PRO A 89 3.91 7.16 -12.63
C PRO A 89 3.70 7.16 -11.12
N LEU A 90 3.76 8.32 -10.46
CA LEU A 90 3.55 8.39 -9.01
C LEU A 90 2.12 7.99 -8.63
N ALA A 91 1.12 8.35 -9.45
CA ALA A 91 -0.27 7.96 -9.20
C ALA A 91 -0.51 6.45 -9.40
N GLU A 92 0.23 5.80 -10.29
CA GLU A 92 0.18 4.34 -10.48
C GLU A 92 0.79 3.60 -9.30
N MET A 93 1.84 4.15 -8.69
CA MET A 93 2.41 3.62 -7.45
C MET A 93 1.47 3.80 -6.24
N VAL A 94 0.75 4.92 -6.14
CA VAL A 94 -0.33 5.09 -5.13
C VAL A 94 -1.43 4.04 -5.33
N ASP A 95 -1.80 3.75 -6.58
CA ASP A 95 -2.78 2.70 -6.91
C ASP A 95 -2.28 1.30 -6.50
N ARG A 96 -1.00 1.02 -6.74
CA ARG A 96 -0.37 -0.25 -6.33
C ARG A 96 -0.37 -0.43 -4.82
N ALA A 97 0.00 0.60 -4.06
CA ALA A 97 -0.05 0.58 -2.60
C ALA A 97 -1.46 0.29 -2.08
N SER A 98 -2.48 0.87 -2.72
CA SER A 98 -3.88 0.63 -2.39
C SER A 98 -4.27 -0.83 -2.60
N LYS A 99 -3.86 -1.44 -3.73
CA LYS A 99 -4.15 -2.84 -4.07
C LYS A 99 -3.46 -3.80 -3.11
N GLU A 100 -2.24 -3.50 -2.72
CA GLU A 100 -1.45 -4.37 -1.85
C GLU A 100 -2.00 -4.39 -0.42
N ILE A 101 -2.31 -3.21 0.12
CA ILE A 101 -3.01 -3.11 1.41
C ILE A 101 -4.36 -3.85 1.36
N GLN A 102 -5.11 -3.71 0.26
CA GLN A 102 -6.38 -4.42 0.10
C GLN A 102 -6.19 -5.94 0.06
N ALA A 103 -5.15 -6.44 -0.61
CA ALA A 103 -4.81 -7.86 -0.65
C ALA A 103 -4.46 -8.40 0.75
N MET A 104 -3.64 -7.66 1.52
CA MET A 104 -3.31 -8.01 2.91
C MET A 104 -4.55 -8.07 3.81
N GLN A 105 -5.46 -7.10 3.65
CA GLN A 105 -6.71 -7.05 4.43
C GLN A 105 -7.71 -8.14 4.02
N SER A 106 -7.72 -8.55 2.74
CA SER A 106 -8.61 -9.59 2.22
C SER A 106 -8.10 -11.00 2.57
N GLY A 107 -6.78 -11.23 2.52
CA GLY A 107 -6.16 -12.50 2.92
C GLY A 107 -6.26 -12.79 4.41
N ARG A 108 -6.41 -11.75 5.25
CA ARG A 108 -6.63 -11.90 6.70
C ARG A 108 -8.06 -12.37 7.07
N ASN A 109 -8.98 -12.38 6.11
CA ASN A 109 -10.38 -12.82 6.29
C ASN A 109 -10.71 -14.14 5.57
N GLY A 110 -9.71 -14.91 5.14
CA GLY A 110 -9.92 -16.28 4.61
C GLY A 110 -10.31 -17.25 5.73
N PRO A 111 -11.19 -18.24 5.49
CA PRO A 111 -11.56 -19.22 6.51
C PRO A 111 -10.33 -20.06 6.89
N LEU A 112 -10.08 -20.14 8.20
CA LEU A 112 -9.18 -21.11 8.80
C LEU A 112 -9.79 -22.51 8.64
N LEU A 113 -9.43 -23.22 7.57
CA LEU A 113 -9.72 -24.64 7.34
C LEU A 113 -8.40 -25.25 6.83
N GLU A 114 -7.89 -26.38 7.30
CA GLU A 114 -8.33 -27.35 8.28
C GLU A 114 -7.06 -28.09 8.72
N ILE A 115 -7.01 -28.55 9.97
CA ILE A 115 -5.95 -29.44 10.45
C ILE A 115 -6.13 -30.78 9.72
N GLU A 116 -5.35 -31.06 8.68
CA GLU A 116 -5.24 -32.42 8.14
C GLU A 116 -4.41 -33.28 9.09
N ASN A 117 -5.12 -33.91 10.01
CA ASN A 117 -4.64 -34.95 10.89
C ASN A 117 -4.47 -36.24 10.07
N ASN A 118 -3.30 -36.41 9.44
CA ASN A 118 -2.95 -37.65 8.74
C ASN A 118 -2.50 -38.74 9.74
N GLY A 119 -3.46 -39.23 10.52
CA GLY A 119 -3.38 -40.54 11.14
C GLY A 119 -3.89 -41.59 10.15
N SER A 120 -2.99 -42.24 9.43
CA SER A 120 -3.28 -43.50 8.74
C SER A 120 -2.02 -44.36 8.78
N ASP A 121 -1.84 -44.98 9.94
CA ASP A 121 -0.90 -46.08 10.15
C ASP A 121 -1.36 -47.25 9.26
N SER A 122 -0.72 -47.38 8.10
CA SER A 122 -0.97 -48.46 7.14
C SER A 122 -0.04 -49.61 7.49
N VAL A 123 -0.56 -50.58 8.26
CA VAL A 123 0.11 -51.85 8.51
C VAL A 123 0.15 -52.70 7.24
N GLU A 124 1.35 -53.10 6.83
CA GLU A 124 1.63 -53.98 5.69
C GLU A 124 0.98 -55.37 5.83
N PRO A 125 0.56 -56.02 4.72
CA PRO A 125 0.26 -57.45 4.72
C PRO A 125 1.50 -58.29 4.37
N GLY A 126 2.12 -58.90 5.38
CA GLY A 126 3.15 -59.93 5.20
C GLY A 126 2.53 -61.27 4.81
N SER A 127 2.86 -61.75 3.61
CA SER A 127 2.64 -63.15 3.20
C SER A 127 3.69 -64.06 3.85
N GLY A 128 3.24 -65.16 4.48
CA GLY A 128 4.14 -66.16 5.06
C GLY A 128 3.42 -67.49 5.31
N SER A 129 3.59 -68.41 4.39
CA SER A 129 3.14 -69.81 4.43
C SER A 129 3.69 -70.58 5.63
N ASN A 130 2.88 -71.47 6.23
CA ASN A 130 3.29 -72.86 6.45
C ASN A 130 2.08 -73.74 6.79
N GLY A 131 1.96 -74.83 6.03
CA GLY A 131 1.05 -75.93 6.30
C GLY A 131 1.74 -77.04 7.06
N LYS A 132 0.92 -77.74 7.87
CA LYS A 132 1.07 -79.07 8.48
C LYS A 132 2.29 -79.35 9.37
#